data_AF-A0A6G2D5Y7-F1
#
_entry.id   AF-A0A6G2D5Y7-F1
#
_cell.length_a   1.000
_cell.length_b   1.000
_cell.length_c   1.000
_cell.angle_alpha   90.00
_cell.angle_beta   90.00
_cell.angle_gamma   90.00
#
_symmetry.space_group_name_H-M   'P 1'
#
loop_
_entity.id
_entity.type
_entity.pdbx_description
1 polymer ?
#
loop_
_entity_poly.entity_id
_entity_poly.type
_entity_poly.pdbx_seq_one_letter_code
_entity_poly.pdbx_strand_id
1 'polypeptide(L)'
;LWFDYSYEDMVGEKWGASKLIDMVRHYQPNVIVDNRLETSGEGFGSIVTDEITSYAGDFVSPEQIVPHEGIRNFKGEPVPWELCLTMNNNWAYNPTDYLYKS
;
A
#
# COMPACT_ATOMS: atom_id res chain seq x y z
N LEU A 1 -3.06 -3.42 -9.11
CA LEU A 1 -1.63 -3.23 -9.39
C LEU A 1 -0.99 -2.87 -8.07
N TRP A 2 -0.05 -3.68 -7.62
CA TRP A 2 0.52 -3.59 -6.29
C TRP A 2 1.99 -3.19 -6.44
N PHE A 3 2.30 -1.93 -6.14
CA PHE A 3 3.66 -1.37 -6.15
C PHE A 3 4.37 -1.68 -4.84
N ASP A 4 5.70 -1.61 -4.82
CA ASP A 4 6.49 -1.89 -3.62
C ASP A 4 7.91 -1.32 -3.79
N TYR A 5 8.46 -0.54 -2.86
CA TYR A 5 7.81 0.36 -1.92
C TYR A 5 8.59 1.69 -1.90
N SER A 6 8.00 2.72 -1.31
CA SER A 6 8.67 4.00 -1.13
C SER A 6 9.29 4.11 0.27
N TYR A 7 10.48 4.70 0.35
CA TYR A 7 11.26 4.79 1.57
C TYR A 7 12.18 6.01 1.55
N GLU A 8 12.50 6.55 2.72
CA GLU A 8 13.36 7.73 2.88
C GLU A 8 12.95 8.86 1.91
N ASP A 9 13.85 9.28 1.03
CA ASP A 9 13.59 10.28 0.00
C ASP A 9 13.12 9.67 -1.33
N MET A 10 13.12 8.34 -1.47
CA MET A 10 12.66 7.58 -2.64
C MET A 10 11.14 7.39 -2.60
N VAL A 11 10.40 8.47 -2.90
CA VAL A 11 8.94 8.53 -2.79
C VAL A 11 8.31 9.42 -3.87
N GLY A 12 7.06 9.12 -4.23
CA GLY A 12 6.19 9.97 -5.04
C GLY A 12 6.82 10.39 -6.37
N GLU A 13 7.03 11.69 -6.55
CA GLU A 13 7.54 12.24 -7.80
C GLU A 13 8.98 11.83 -8.15
N LYS A 14 9.75 11.26 -7.22
CA LYS A 14 11.01 10.60 -7.59
C LYS A 14 10.79 9.42 -8.54
N TRP A 15 9.62 8.79 -8.48
CA TRP A 15 9.17 7.75 -9.40
C TRP A 15 8.46 8.31 -10.64
N GLY A 16 8.26 9.63 -10.72
CA GLY A 16 7.29 10.24 -11.64
C GLY A 16 5.87 9.73 -11.40
N ALA A 17 5.50 9.54 -10.13
CA ALA A 17 4.28 8.84 -9.72
C ALA A 17 3.00 9.42 -10.34
N SER A 18 2.86 10.75 -10.43
CA SER A 18 1.71 11.35 -11.12
C SER A 18 1.58 10.87 -12.56
N LYS A 19 2.66 10.98 -13.34
CA LYS A 19 2.68 10.54 -14.75
C LYS A 19 2.48 9.02 -14.87
N LEU A 20 3.04 8.25 -13.94
CA LEU A 20 2.88 6.80 -13.90
C LEU A 20 1.42 6.41 -13.69
N ILE A 21 0.76 6.99 -12.70
CA ILE A 21 -0.65 6.72 -12.42
C ILE A 21 -1.55 7.22 -13.55
N ASP A 22 -1.30 8.40 -14.11
CA ASP A 22 -2.02 8.89 -15.29
C ASP A 22 -1.95 7.88 -16.45
N MET A 23 -0.76 7.35 -16.73
CA MET A 23 -0.56 6.33 -17.77
C MET A 23 -1.29 5.03 -17.44
N VAL A 24 -1.17 4.54 -16.20
CA VAL A 24 -1.84 3.31 -15.75
C VAL A 24 -3.36 3.44 -15.90
N ARG A 25 -3.94 4.55 -15.44
CA ARG A 25 -5.38 4.83 -15.51
C ARG A 25 -5.86 5.09 -16.93
N HIS A 26 -5.02 5.63 -17.81
CA HIS A 26 -5.34 5.75 -19.23
C HIS A 26 -5.60 4.38 -19.88
N TYR A 27 -4.75 3.38 -19.61
CA TYR A 27 -4.88 2.05 -20.21
C TYR A 27 -5.83 1.12 -19.45
N GLN A 28 -5.93 1.26 -18.12
CA GLN A 28 -6.79 0.45 -17.27
C GLN A 28 -7.52 1.35 -16.26
N PRO A 29 -8.61 2.03 -16.67
CA PRO A 29 -9.30 3.00 -15.80
C PRO A 29 -9.79 2.42 -14.47
N ASN A 30 -10.20 1.14 -14.48
CA ASN A 30 -10.78 0.44 -13.33
C ASN A 30 -9.76 -0.38 -12.52
N VAL A 31 -8.45 -0.24 -12.78
CA VAL A 31 -7.43 -0.92 -11.98
C VAL A 31 -7.55 -0.49 -10.50
N ILE A 32 -7.18 -1.34 -9.55
CA ILE A 32 -7.09 -0.95 -8.14
C ILE A 32 -5.60 -0.89 -7.78
N VAL A 33 -5.14 0.17 -7.15
CA VAL A 33 -3.72 0.45 -6.84
C VAL A 33 -3.55 0.62 -5.33
N ASP A 34 -2.47 0.11 -4.78
CA ASP A 34 -2.10 0.26 -3.39
C ASP A 34 -1.44 1.64 -3.11
N ASN A 35 -1.11 1.94 -1.86
CA ASN A 35 -0.57 3.23 -1.43
C ASN A 35 0.98 3.32 -1.45
N ARG A 36 1.71 2.31 -1.98
CA ARG A 36 3.17 2.24 -1.81
C ARG A 36 4.02 3.10 -2.75
N LEU A 37 3.41 3.88 -3.64
CA LEU A 37 4.10 5.00 -4.30
C LEU A 37 4.39 6.17 -3.34
N GLU A 38 3.72 6.20 -2.18
CA GLU A 38 3.91 7.23 -1.15
C GLU A 38 4.56 6.70 0.13
N THR A 39 4.50 5.40 0.38
CA THR A 39 4.88 4.85 1.68
C THR A 39 5.29 3.37 1.62
N SER A 40 5.59 2.80 2.78
CA SER A 40 5.87 1.37 3.00
C SER A 40 4.70 0.71 3.75
N GLY A 41 4.81 -0.59 4.05
CA GLY A 41 3.80 -1.32 4.84
C GLY A 41 3.55 -0.79 6.26
N GLU A 42 4.39 0.11 6.77
CA GLU A 42 4.23 0.75 8.10
C GLU A 42 3.44 2.07 8.03
N GLY A 43 3.30 2.66 6.85
CA GLY A 43 2.67 3.97 6.68
C GLY A 43 1.38 3.92 5.88
N PHE A 44 0.62 5.02 5.97
CA PHE A 44 -0.67 5.14 5.31
C PHE A 44 -0.63 5.99 4.04
N GLY A 45 0.35 6.87 3.89
CA GLY A 45 0.40 7.82 2.76
C GLY A 45 -0.67 8.91 2.86
N SER A 46 -0.85 9.67 1.79
CA SER A 46 -1.77 10.82 1.76
C SER A 46 -3.25 10.43 1.72
N ILE A 47 -3.59 9.18 1.37
CA ILE A 47 -4.97 8.67 1.26
C ILE A 47 -5.79 8.79 2.56
N VAL A 48 -5.13 8.87 3.73
CA VAL A 48 -5.79 9.07 5.04
C VAL A 48 -5.88 10.54 5.47
N THR A 49 -5.29 11.44 4.69
CA THR A 49 -5.18 12.87 5.01
C THR A 49 -6.24 13.71 4.29
N ASP A 50 -6.26 15.02 4.54
CA ASP A 50 -7.12 15.96 3.81
C ASP A 50 -6.56 16.36 2.43
N GLU A 51 -5.25 16.19 2.21
CA GLU A 51 -4.55 16.56 0.97
C GLU A 51 -4.07 15.29 0.25
N ILE A 52 -4.98 14.67 -0.50
CA ILE A 52 -4.74 13.40 -1.21
C ILE A 52 -4.02 13.69 -2.54
N THR A 53 -2.86 13.05 -2.75
CA THR A 53 -2.14 13.14 -4.04
C THR A 53 -2.81 12.29 -5.11
N SER A 54 -2.51 12.57 -6.39
CA SER A 54 -3.03 11.78 -7.51
C SER A 54 -2.55 10.32 -7.52
N TYR A 55 -1.51 10.01 -6.75
CA TYR A 55 -0.87 8.70 -6.68
C TYR A 55 -0.94 8.08 -5.28
N ALA A 56 -1.89 8.52 -4.45
CA ALA A 56 -2.09 8.04 -3.09
C ALA A 56 -2.52 6.56 -2.98
N GLY A 57 -2.94 5.96 -4.10
CA GLY A 57 -3.56 4.63 -4.13
C GLY A 57 -5.06 4.67 -3.86
N ASP A 58 -5.70 3.52 -3.96
CA ASP A 58 -7.11 3.30 -3.69
C ASP A 58 -7.34 2.61 -2.32
N PHE A 59 -6.29 2.00 -1.75
CA PHE A 59 -6.35 1.32 -0.46
C PHE A 59 -5.01 1.37 0.27
N VAL A 60 -5.07 1.26 1.61
CA VAL A 60 -3.89 1.17 2.48
C VAL A 60 -3.45 -0.29 2.61
N SER A 61 -2.14 -0.56 2.55
CA SER A 61 -1.59 -1.91 2.57
C SER A 61 -0.78 -2.24 3.84
N PRO A 62 -1.39 -2.38 5.04
CA PRO A 62 -0.65 -2.80 6.22
C PRO A 62 0.03 -4.15 5.99
N GLU A 63 1.21 -4.33 6.59
CA GLU A 63 2.05 -5.51 6.37
C GLU A 63 2.30 -6.27 7.67
N GLN A 64 2.09 -7.58 7.64
CA GLN A 64 2.36 -8.53 8.73
C GLN A 64 1.62 -8.31 10.07
N ILE A 65 0.92 -7.18 10.23
CA ILE A 65 0.24 -6.79 11.47
C ILE A 65 -1.21 -6.43 11.13
N VAL A 66 -2.15 -7.12 11.77
CA VAL A 66 -3.58 -6.78 11.71
C VAL A 66 -3.79 -5.48 12.49
N PRO A 67 -4.33 -4.41 11.88
CA PRO A 67 -4.70 -3.20 12.61
C PRO A 67 -5.69 -3.53 13.74
N HIS A 68 -5.55 -2.86 14.89
CA HIS A 68 -6.45 -3.09 16.04
C HIS A 68 -7.92 -2.75 15.70
N GLU A 69 -8.10 -1.74 14.86
CA GLU A 69 -9.38 -1.31 14.30
C GLU A 69 -9.24 -1.09 12.79
N GLY A 70 -10.36 -1.05 12.06
CA GLY A 70 -10.33 -0.72 10.63
C GLY A 70 -9.74 0.67 10.38
N ILE A 71 -8.96 0.81 9.30
CA ILE A 71 -8.27 2.05 8.96
C ILE A 71 -9.28 3.14 8.60
N ARG A 72 -9.05 4.34 9.13
CA ARG A 72 -9.87 5.54 8.92
C ARG A 72 -9.01 6.74 8.53
N ASN A 73 -9.57 7.65 7.74
CA ASN A 73 -8.93 8.94 7.45
C ASN A 73 -9.06 9.90 8.65
N PHE A 74 -8.46 11.09 8.55
CA PHE A 74 -8.51 12.12 9.62
C PHE A 74 -9.92 12.62 9.95
N LYS A 75 -10.90 12.36 9.09
CA LYS A 75 -12.33 12.65 9.33
C LYS A 75 -13.06 11.49 10.02
N GLY A 76 -12.37 10.40 10.30
CA GLY A 76 -12.95 9.19 10.89
C GLY A 76 -13.72 8.32 9.89
N GLU A 77 -13.63 8.58 8.59
CA GLU A 77 -14.30 7.79 7.56
C GLU A 77 -13.49 6.52 7.25
N PRO A 78 -14.13 5.37 7.01
CA PRO A 78 -13.43 4.14 6.65
C PRO A 78 -12.63 4.31 5.35
N VAL A 79 -11.37 3.87 5.35
CA VAL A 79 -10.52 3.81 4.16
C VAL A 79 -10.39 2.34 3.77
N PRO A 80 -10.53 1.97 2.48
CA PRO A 80 -10.24 0.61 2.04
C PRO A 80 -8.82 0.21 2.42
N TRP A 81 -8.65 -1.02 2.89
CA TRP A 81 -7.33 -1.54 3.24
C TRP A 81 -7.25 -3.04 3.00
N GLU A 82 -6.05 -3.53 2.72
CA GLU A 82 -5.76 -4.94 2.48
C GLU A 82 -4.50 -5.32 3.28
N LEU A 83 -4.62 -6.29 4.18
CA LEU A 83 -3.46 -6.84 4.89
C LEU A 83 -2.74 -7.86 4.02
N CYS A 84 -1.46 -7.63 3.78
CA CYS A 84 -0.56 -8.64 3.26
C CYS A 84 0.08 -9.40 4.44
N LEU A 85 -0.07 -10.72 4.46
CA LEU A 85 0.41 -11.59 5.53
C LEU A 85 1.01 -12.87 4.95
N THR A 86 2.22 -13.19 5.40
CA THR A 86 2.90 -14.45 5.11
C THR A 86 2.24 -15.62 5.85
N MET A 87 2.25 -16.82 5.26
CA MET A 87 1.79 -18.03 5.97
C MET A 87 2.79 -18.49 7.02
N ASN A 88 4.08 -18.49 6.67
CA ASN A 88 5.21 -18.64 7.60
C ASN A 88 5.84 -17.26 7.87
N ASN A 89 7.16 -17.11 7.96
CA ASN A 89 7.85 -15.82 8.14
C ASN A 89 8.49 -15.29 6.85
N ASN A 90 8.17 -15.88 5.70
CA ASN A 90 8.82 -15.54 4.43
C ASN A 90 7.77 -15.27 3.34
N TRP A 91 8.00 -14.21 2.55
CA TRP A 91 7.21 -13.92 1.35
C TRP A 91 7.45 -14.94 0.24
N ALA A 92 8.73 -15.27 0.03
CA ALA A 92 9.15 -16.27 -0.94
C ALA A 92 9.35 -17.63 -0.28
N TYR A 93 9.56 -18.66 -1.11
CA TYR A 93 9.89 -20.00 -0.64
C TYR A 93 11.14 -19.99 0.25
N ASN A 94 11.00 -20.52 1.47
CA ASN A 94 12.11 -20.78 2.38
C ASN A 94 12.06 -22.25 2.82
N PRO A 95 13.01 -23.11 2.40
CA PRO A 95 12.98 -24.55 2.68
C PRO A 95 13.22 -24.89 4.15
N THR A 96 13.61 -23.91 4.97
CA THR A 96 13.98 -24.12 6.38
C THR A 96 13.01 -23.48 7.36
N ASP A 97 12.01 -22.73 6.88
CA ASP A 97 11.00 -22.10 7.72
C ASP A 97 9.71 -22.93 7.77
N TYR A 98 9.57 -23.65 8.86
CA TYR A 98 8.42 -24.51 9.16
C TYR A 98 7.42 -23.85 10.12
N LEU A 99 7.60 -22.58 10.49
CA LEU A 99 6.75 -21.88 11.44
C LEU A 99 5.51 -21.30 10.75
N TYR A 100 4.59 -22.18 10.33
CA TYR A 100 3.32 -21.80 9.74
C TYR A 100 2.31 -21.37 10.81
N LYS A 101 1.51 -20.34 10.49
CA LYS A 101 0.35 -19.91 11.28
C LYS A 101 -0.72 -21.02 11.32
N SER A 102 -1.44 -21.15 12.44
CA SER A 102 -2.47 -22.18 12.71
C SER A 102 -3.85 -21.80 12.24
#